data_AF-A0A8T3M0H2-F1
#
_entry.id   AF-A0A8T3M0H2-F1
#
_cell.length_a   1.000
_cell.length_b   1.000
_cell.length_c   1.000
_cell.angle_alpha   90.00
_cell.angle_beta   90.00
_cell.angle_gamma   90.00
#
_symmetry.space_group_name_H-M   'P 1'
#
loop_
_entity.id
_entity.type
_entity.pdbx_description
1 polymer ?
#
loop_
_entity_poly.entity_id
_entity_poly.type
_entity_poly.pdbx_seq_one_letter_code
_entity_poly.pdbx_strand_id
1 'polypeptide(L)' 'AVVTDVGSAAAHASIIAREYGIPAVVGCGDATSRLRTGMRVTVDGMSGNVEPA' A
#
# COMPACT_ATOMS: atom_id res chain seq x y z
N ALA A 1 -0.26 5.47 -5.34
CA ALA A 1 0.19 4.53 -4.29
C ALA A 1 -0.81 3.39 -4.19
N VAL A 2 -0.38 2.20 -3.79
CA VAL A 2 -1.23 1.01 -3.59
C VAL A 2 -1.04 0.52 -2.16
N VAL A 3 -2.13 0.22 -1.46
CA VAL A 3 -2.10 -0.39 -0.14
C VAL A 3 -3.06 -1.59 -0.15
N THR A 4 -2.61 -2.76 0.27
CA THR A 4 -3.45 -3.96 0.33
C THR A 4 -3.34 -4.68 1.67
N ASP A 5 -4.47 -5.23 2.14
CA ASP A 5 -4.48 -6.06 3.36
C ASP A 5 -3.76 -7.38 3.15
N VAL A 6 -3.90 -7.94 1.95
CA VAL A 6 -3.33 -9.24 1.57
C VAL A 6 -2.40 -9.10 0.39
N GLY A 7 -1.41 -9.99 0.33
CA GLY A 7 -0.44 -10.04 -0.76
C GLY A 7 0.99 -10.10 -0.24
N SER A 8 1.91 -10.22 -1.19
CA SER A 8 3.35 -10.28 -0.95
C SER A 8 4.08 -9.43 -1.99
N ALA A 9 5.40 -9.32 -1.84
CA ALA A 9 6.25 -8.60 -2.79
C ALA A 9 6.17 -9.11 -4.25
N ALA A 10 5.63 -10.33 -4.48
CA ALA A 10 5.43 -10.93 -5.80
C ALA A 10 3.95 -10.98 -6.24
N ALA A 11 3.03 -10.41 -5.46
CA ALA A 11 1.62 -10.36 -5.81
C ALA A 11 1.35 -9.47 -7.02
N HIS A 12 0.23 -9.72 -7.70
CA HIS A 12 -0.21 -8.96 -8.88
C HIS A 12 -0.17 -7.44 -8.64
N ALA A 13 -0.70 -6.98 -7.50
CA ALA A 13 -0.70 -5.56 -7.13
C ALA A 13 0.72 -4.97 -7.00
N SER A 14 1.67 -5.72 -6.45
CA SER A 14 3.06 -5.29 -6.26
C SER A 14 3.83 -5.19 -7.56
N ILE A 15 3.61 -6.14 -8.48
CA ILE A 15 4.27 -6.14 -9.79
C ILE A 15 3.81 -4.95 -10.62
N ILE A 16 2.49 -4.75 -10.69
CA ILE A 16 1.91 -3.62 -11.43
C ILE A 16 2.34 -2.30 -10.80
N ALA A 17 2.32 -2.15 -9.48
CA ALA A 17 2.78 -0.90 -8.85
C ALA A 17 4.22 -0.53 -9.22
N ARG A 18 5.12 -1.52 -9.35
CA ARG A 18 6.50 -1.30 -9.81
C ARG A 18 6.57 -0.89 -11.28
N GLU A 19 5.78 -1.53 -12.14
CA GLU A 19 5.71 -1.18 -13.56
C GLU A 19 5.24 0.26 -13.77
N TYR A 20 4.27 0.71 -12.96
CA TYR A 20 3.74 2.06 -13.00
C TYR A 20 4.56 3.08 -12.19
N GLY A 21 5.64 2.66 -11.53
CA GLY A 21 6.49 3.55 -10.73
C GLY A 21 5.79 4.19 -9.54
N ILE A 22 4.76 3.54 -8.97
CA ILE A 22 4.01 4.03 -7.81
C ILE A 22 4.38 3.24 -6.55
N PRO A 23 4.41 3.88 -5.36
CA PRO A 23 4.73 3.19 -4.12
C PRO A 23 3.63 2.18 -3.76
N ALA A 24 4.02 1.00 -3.28
CA ALA A 24 3.12 -0.06 -2.86
C ALA A 24 3.51 -0.64 -1.51
N VAL A 25 2.52 -0.80 -0.62
CA VAL A 25 2.64 -1.52 0.64
C VAL A 25 1.58 -2.63 0.62
N VAL A 26 2.01 -3.88 0.76
CA VAL A 26 1.12 -5.04 0.62
C VAL A 26 1.23 -5.94 1.84
N GLY A 27 0.13 -6.62 2.18
CA GLY A 27 0.09 -7.51 3.34
C GLY A 27 -0.07 -6.77 4.68
N CYS A 28 -0.72 -5.59 4.69
CA CYS A 28 -0.95 -4.83 5.92
C CYS A 28 -1.90 -5.51 6.92
N GLY A 29 -2.70 -6.50 6.49
CA GLY A 29 -3.67 -7.20 7.32
C GLY A 29 -4.97 -6.42 7.57
N ASP A 30 -4.88 -5.17 8.04
CA ASP A 30 -6.03 -4.37 8.49
C ASP A 30 -6.11 -2.94 7.90
N ALA A 31 -5.36 -2.67 6.83
CA ALA A 31 -5.30 -1.35 6.21
C ALA A 31 -6.67 -0.86 5.76
N THR A 32 -7.50 -1.67 5.10
CA THR A 32 -8.83 -1.24 4.64
C THR A 32 -9.80 -0.97 5.80
N SER A 33 -9.57 -1.59 6.96
CA SER A 33 -10.37 -1.36 8.17
C SER A 33 -9.92 -0.12 8.95
N ARG A 34 -8.68 0.32 8.79
CA ARG A 34 -8.11 1.50 9.46
C ARG A 34 -8.20 2.76 8.59
N LEU A 35 -7.94 2.63 7.31
CA LEU A 35 -8.04 3.71 6.34
C LEU A 35 -9.52 3.99 6.04
N ARG A 36 -9.85 5.26 5.87
CA ARG A 36 -11.21 5.71 5.52
C ARG A 36 -11.16 6.46 4.20
N THR A 37 -12.22 6.35 3.41
CA THR A 37 -12.36 7.15 2.19
C THR A 37 -12.23 8.64 2.52
N GLY A 38 -11.40 9.35 1.76
CA GLY A 38 -11.09 10.77 1.98
C GLY A 38 -9.96 11.04 2.98
N MET A 39 -9.44 10.01 3.68
CA MET A 39 -8.27 10.15 4.55
C MET A 39 -7.01 10.36 3.70
N ARG A 40 -6.27 11.42 4.01
CA ARG A 40 -4.93 11.63 3.43
C ARG A 40 -3.91 10.84 4.23
N VAL A 41 -3.06 10.12 3.51
CA VAL A 41 -1.99 9.31 4.08
C VAL A 41 -0.73 9.44 3.23
N THR A 42 0.41 9.28 3.90
CA THR A 42 1.71 9.10 3.28
C THR A 42 1.99 7.61 3.17
N VAL A 43 2.41 7.15 1.98
CA VAL A 43 2.72 5.75 1.70
C VAL A 43 4.18 5.63 1.29
N ASP A 44 4.97 4.97 2.14
CA ASP A 44 6.37 4.65 1.88
C ASP A 44 6.49 3.18 1.42
N GLY A 45 6.66 2.99 0.11
CA GLY A 45 6.84 1.66 -0.49
C GLY A 45 8.23 1.04 -0.28
N MET A 46 9.21 1.79 0.23
CA MET A 46 10.55 1.28 0.54
C MET A 46 10.62 0.73 1.96
N SER A 47 10.11 1.49 2.92
CA SER A 47 10.06 1.08 4.33
C SER A 47 8.85 0.21 4.66
N GLY A 48 7.81 0.22 3.82
CA GLY A 48 6.57 -0.53 4.06
C GLY A 48 5.62 0.17 5.04
N ASN A 49 5.76 1.48 5.24
CA ASN A 49 4.96 2.25 6.20
C ASN A 49 3.81 3.00 5.52
N VAL A 50 2.68 3.10 6.22
CA VAL A 50 1.54 3.93 5.87
C VAL A 50 1.15 4.76 7.09
N GLU A 51 1.23 6.09 6.97
CA GLU A 51 1.02 7.01 8.08
C GLU A 51 0.04 8.13 7.70
N PRO A 52 -0.73 8.68 8.66
CA PRO A 52 -1.58 9.85 8.40
C PRO A 52 -0.74 11.03 7.88
N ALA A 53 -1.27 11.74 6.89
CA ALA A 53 -0.65 12.96 6.36
C ALA A 53 -0.94 14.20 7.21
#